data_AF-A0A667Z6I8-F1
#
_entry.id   AF-A0A667Z6I8-F1
#
_cell.length_a   1.000
_cell.length_b   1.000
_cell.length_c   1.000
_cell.angle_alpha   90.00
_cell.angle_beta   90.00
_cell.angle_gamma   90.00
#
_symmetry.space_group_name_H-M   'P 1'
#
loop_
_entity.id
_entity.type
_entity.pdbx_description
1 polymer ?
#
loop_
_entity_poly.entity_id
_entity_poly.type
_entity_poly.pdbx_seq_one_letter_code
_entity_poly.pdbx_strand_id
1 'polypeptide(L)'
;IQLIFLLTGLENISPLVKSVEETLEPISTEVQGTIPTWINGNLLRNGPGKFEFGNTHYNHWFDGMAMLHQFKIEEGRVTYKSRFLQSDAFKKNSERDRIMVSEFGTLAMPDPCKNFFHEAIYFLITDSTDNASVSFVKYKGDYYVSTETNFMHKVDPESLESVEKRASTH
;
A
#
# COMPACT_ATOMS: atom_id res chain seq x y z
N ILE A 1 -30.18 -21.23 -0.58
CA ILE A 1 -30.14 -22.04 0.65
C ILE A 1 -28.83 -21.74 1.34
N GLN A 2 -28.98 -21.21 2.54
CA GLN A 2 -27.99 -20.65 3.45
C GLN A 2 -27.15 -21.77 4.04
N LEU A 3 -25.83 -21.75 3.87
CA LEU A 3 -24.93 -22.70 4.54
C LEU A 3 -23.49 -22.18 4.62
N ILE A 4 -23.33 -20.98 5.19
CA ILE A 4 -22.08 -20.59 5.83
C ILE A 4 -22.47 -19.88 7.14
N PHE A 5 -22.87 -20.67 8.13
CA PHE A 5 -22.90 -20.22 9.52
C PHE A 5 -21.83 -20.99 10.29
N LEU A 6 -20.94 -20.22 10.91
CA LEU A 6 -20.20 -20.54 12.13
C LEU A 6 -19.08 -21.60 12.03
N LEU A 7 -17.97 -21.18 11.41
CA LEU A 7 -16.64 -21.54 11.93
C LEU A 7 -16.10 -20.35 12.73
N THR A 8 -16.73 -20.05 13.86
CA THR A 8 -16.14 -19.14 14.86
C THR A 8 -15.06 -19.92 15.61
N GLY A 9 -13.79 -19.61 15.33
CA GLY A 9 -12.65 -20.21 16.02
C GLY A 9 -11.45 -20.57 15.15
N LEU A 10 -11.57 -20.51 13.81
CA LEU A 10 -10.41 -20.52 12.93
C LEU A 10 -9.96 -19.08 12.69
N GLU A 11 -8.65 -18.83 12.83
CA GLU A 11 -8.06 -17.56 12.43
C GLU A 11 -8.32 -17.35 10.93
N ASN A 12 -9.29 -16.51 10.62
CA ASN A 12 -9.61 -16.15 9.25
C ASN A 12 -8.70 -14.99 8.84
N ILE A 13 -7.79 -15.24 7.89
CA ILE A 13 -6.89 -14.22 7.35
C ILE A 13 -7.54 -13.33 6.29
N SER A 14 -8.76 -13.64 5.83
CA SER A 14 -9.48 -12.86 4.81
C SER A 14 -9.58 -11.36 5.14
N PRO A 15 -9.82 -10.93 6.39
CA PRO A 15 -9.82 -9.51 6.74
C PRO A 15 -8.48 -8.81 6.50
N LEU A 16 -7.35 -9.54 6.50
CA LEU A 16 -6.00 -8.98 6.27
C LEU A 16 -5.73 -8.70 4.78
N VAL A 17 -6.51 -9.29 3.88
CA VAL A 17 -6.35 -9.19 2.41
C VAL A 17 -7.56 -8.53 1.75
N LYS A 18 -8.23 -7.63 2.49
CA LYS A 18 -9.37 -6.86 2.00
C LYS A 18 -8.98 -5.39 1.83
N SER A 19 -9.51 -4.76 0.78
CA SER A 19 -9.34 -3.33 0.58
C SER A 19 -9.94 -2.52 1.73
N VAL A 20 -9.22 -1.49 2.13
CA VAL A 20 -9.63 -0.54 3.16
C VAL A 20 -9.53 0.89 2.62
N GLU A 21 -10.29 1.79 3.24
CA GLU A 21 -10.24 3.22 2.92
C GLU A 21 -9.10 3.90 3.68
N GLU A 22 -8.65 5.04 3.16
CA GLU A 22 -7.69 5.88 3.84
C GLU A 22 -8.32 6.56 5.05
N THR A 23 -7.51 6.82 6.07
CA THR A 23 -7.87 7.66 7.21
C THR A 23 -6.92 8.85 7.21
N LEU A 24 -7.24 9.89 6.44
CA LEU A 24 -6.33 11.02 6.20
C LEU A 24 -6.15 11.89 7.45
N GLU A 25 -7.25 12.13 8.16
CA GLU A 25 -7.25 12.88 9.42
C GLU A 25 -6.94 11.94 10.59
N PRO A 26 -6.06 12.34 11.53
CA PRO A 26 -5.77 11.53 12.70
C PRO A 26 -7.02 11.23 13.54
N ILE A 27 -7.25 9.95 13.82
CA ILE A 27 -8.31 9.49 14.71
C ILE A 27 -7.73 9.02 16.04
N SER A 28 -8.38 9.32 17.16
CA SER A 28 -7.99 8.83 18.47
C SER A 28 -8.33 7.35 18.62
N THR A 29 -7.44 6.58 19.26
CA THR A 29 -7.67 5.15 19.55
C THR A 29 -7.95 4.92 21.02
N GLU A 30 -8.68 3.86 21.34
CA GLU A 30 -8.85 3.40 22.72
C GLU A 30 -7.58 2.67 23.20
N VAL A 31 -6.95 3.17 24.27
CA VAL A 31 -5.77 2.56 24.88
C VAL A 31 -6.21 1.69 26.06
N GLN A 32 -5.99 0.38 25.95
CA GLN A 32 -6.17 -0.54 27.07
C GLN A 32 -4.83 -0.79 27.77
N GLY A 33 -4.75 -0.48 29.06
CA GLY A 33 -3.51 -0.55 29.85
C GLY A 33 -2.80 0.81 29.95
N THR A 34 -1.47 0.80 30.04
CA THR A 34 -0.67 2.01 30.23
C THR A 34 0.54 1.99 29.30
N ILE A 35 0.64 2.98 28.43
CA ILE A 35 1.81 3.18 27.58
C ILE A 35 2.93 3.81 28.43
N PRO A 36 4.15 3.24 28.47
CA PRO A 36 5.26 3.84 29.18
C PRO A 36 5.56 5.26 28.71
N THR A 37 5.80 6.17 29.64
CA THR A 37 5.96 7.62 29.36
C THR A 37 7.18 7.96 28.51
N TRP A 38 8.16 7.05 28.44
CA TRP A 38 9.35 7.20 27.59
C TRP A 38 9.09 6.80 26.13
N ILE A 39 7.94 6.20 25.80
CA ILE A 39 7.54 5.94 24.42
C ILE A 39 6.83 7.18 23.89
N ASN A 40 7.52 7.91 23.01
CA ASN A 40 6.99 9.08 22.34
C ASN A 40 7.52 9.13 20.90
N GLY A 41 6.62 9.28 19.93
CA GLY A 41 6.95 9.32 18.51
C GLY A 41 6.00 8.51 17.63
N ASN A 42 6.45 8.20 16.41
CA ASN A 42 5.62 7.56 15.39
C ASN A 42 6.06 6.13 15.14
N LEU A 43 5.12 5.19 15.24
CA LEU A 43 5.27 3.85 14.66
C LEU A 43 4.72 3.89 13.23
N LEU A 44 5.62 3.78 12.26
CA LEU A 44 5.29 3.75 10.84
C LEU A 44 5.27 2.31 10.34
N ARG A 45 4.19 1.93 9.65
CA ARG A 45 4.04 0.62 9.03
C ARG A 45 3.60 0.76 7.59
N ASN A 46 4.04 -0.17 6.77
CA ASN A 46 3.69 -0.26 5.36
C ASN A 46 3.14 -1.65 5.07
N GLY A 47 2.24 -1.74 4.10
CA GLY A 47 1.64 -2.99 3.67
C GLY A 47 0.62 -2.77 2.54
N PRO A 48 0.10 -3.85 1.94
CA PRO A 48 -0.96 -3.76 0.94
C PRO A 48 -2.28 -3.34 1.61
N GLY A 49 -2.95 -2.31 1.05
CA GLY A 49 -4.24 -1.80 1.55
C GLY A 49 -5.36 -1.74 0.51
N LYS A 50 -5.06 -1.99 -0.77
CA LYS A 50 -6.05 -2.03 -1.86
C LYS A 50 -5.77 -3.19 -2.80
N PHE A 51 -6.75 -4.07 -2.95
CA PHE A 51 -6.67 -5.34 -3.65
C PHE A 51 -7.47 -5.38 -4.96
N GLU A 52 -8.17 -4.28 -5.30
CA GLU A 52 -8.96 -4.17 -6.53
C GLU A 52 -9.09 -2.73 -7.03
N PHE A 53 -9.28 -2.61 -8.35
CA PHE A 53 -9.66 -1.40 -9.07
C PHE A 53 -10.78 -1.74 -10.06
N GLY A 54 -11.91 -1.04 -10.00
CA GLY A 54 -13.12 -1.39 -10.72
C GLY A 54 -13.49 -2.87 -10.55
N ASN A 55 -13.56 -3.57 -11.69
CA ASN A 55 -13.86 -5.02 -11.75
C ASN A 55 -12.59 -5.90 -11.84
N THR A 56 -11.40 -5.33 -11.66
CA THR A 56 -10.13 -6.06 -11.73
C THR A 56 -9.54 -6.26 -10.34
N HIS A 57 -9.07 -7.48 -10.06
CA HIS A 57 -8.56 -7.90 -8.76
C HIS A 57 -7.11 -8.36 -8.86
N TYR A 58 -6.33 -8.09 -7.81
CA TYR A 58 -5.01 -8.68 -7.66
C TYR A 58 -5.11 -10.15 -7.25
N ASN A 59 -4.24 -10.99 -7.82
CA ASN A 59 -4.23 -12.44 -7.59
C ASN A 59 -3.27 -12.86 -6.46
N HIS A 60 -2.38 -11.97 -6.03
CA HIS A 60 -1.40 -12.23 -4.99
C HIS A 60 -1.45 -11.16 -3.91
N TRP A 61 -1.36 -11.58 -2.64
CA TRP A 61 -1.41 -10.68 -1.48
C TRP A 61 -0.33 -9.58 -1.47
N PHE A 62 0.82 -9.77 -2.13
CA PHE A 62 1.88 -8.74 -2.24
C PHE A 62 1.62 -7.70 -3.32
N ASP A 63 0.66 -7.95 -4.22
CA ASP A 63 0.37 -7.05 -5.34
C ASP A 63 -0.57 -5.89 -4.92
N GLY A 64 -1.17 -5.99 -3.74
CA GLY A 64 -2.00 -4.91 -3.21
C GLY A 64 -1.23 -3.59 -3.12
N MET A 65 -1.93 -2.48 -3.37
CA MET A 65 -1.28 -1.17 -3.38
C MET A 65 -0.84 -0.75 -1.98
N ALA A 66 0.37 -0.20 -1.90
CA ALA A 66 0.99 0.24 -0.66
C ALA A 66 0.12 1.28 0.08
N MET A 67 -0.24 0.95 1.32
CA MET A 67 -0.83 1.85 2.28
C MET A 67 0.16 2.07 3.42
N LEU A 68 0.39 3.34 3.71
CA LEU A 68 1.21 3.79 4.82
C LEU A 68 0.32 3.99 6.03
N HIS A 69 0.78 3.51 7.19
CA HIS A 69 0.07 3.59 8.46
C HIS A 69 0.96 4.29 9.47
N GLN A 70 0.38 5.20 10.25
CA GLN A 70 1.05 5.88 11.35
C GLN A 70 0.25 5.67 12.63
N PHE A 71 0.94 5.22 13.68
CA PHE A 71 0.47 5.31 15.06
C PHE A 71 1.36 6.32 15.78
N LYS A 72 0.81 7.51 16.04
CA LYS A 72 1.52 8.56 16.77
C LYS A 72 1.21 8.43 18.24
N ILE A 73 2.26 8.30 19.05
CA ILE A 73 2.19 8.08 20.49
C ILE A 73 2.75 9.31 21.19
N GLU A 74 1.91 9.99 21.98
CA GLU A 74 2.30 11.20 22.70
C GLU A 74 1.55 11.25 24.04
N GLU A 75 2.30 11.38 25.14
CA GLU A 75 1.74 11.47 26.50
C GLU A 75 0.75 10.34 26.85
N GLY A 76 1.03 9.12 26.38
CA GLY A 76 0.17 7.96 26.62
C GLY A 76 -1.12 7.94 25.77
N ARG A 77 -1.31 8.91 24.87
CA ARG A 77 -2.37 8.90 23.86
C ARG A 77 -1.83 8.34 22.55
N VAL A 78 -2.71 7.72 21.77
CA VAL A 78 -2.38 7.21 20.45
C VAL A 78 -3.39 7.73 19.44
N THR A 79 -2.89 8.25 18.33
CA THR A 79 -3.70 8.56 17.16
C THR A 79 -3.27 7.69 15.98
N TYR A 80 -4.23 7.27 15.17
CA TYR A 80 -4.02 6.51 13.96
C TYR A 80 -4.35 7.35 12.73
N LYS A 81 -3.58 7.16 11.67
CA LYS A 81 -3.95 7.59 10.32
C LYS A 81 -3.32 6.70 9.25
N SER A 82 -3.89 6.73 8.06
CA SER A 82 -3.38 5.99 6.91
C SER A 82 -3.55 6.74 5.60
N ARG A 83 -2.66 6.46 4.65
CA ARG A 83 -2.67 7.05 3.32
C ARG A 83 -2.04 6.08 2.32
N PHE A 84 -2.65 5.92 1.16
CA PHE A 84 -2.07 5.21 0.03
C PHE A 84 -0.84 5.95 -0.49
N LEU A 85 0.20 5.18 -0.78
CA LEU A 85 1.35 5.70 -1.48
C LEU A 85 0.91 6.18 -2.86
N GLN A 86 1.15 7.45 -3.15
CA GLN A 86 0.80 8.06 -4.45
C GLN A 86 1.83 7.71 -5.53
N SER A 87 2.09 6.40 -5.69
CA SER A 87 2.98 5.83 -6.70
C SER A 87 2.41 5.99 -8.11
N ASP A 88 3.24 5.84 -9.13
CA ASP A 88 2.79 5.90 -10.52
C ASP A 88 1.80 4.76 -10.81
N ALA A 89 2.03 3.57 -10.24
CA ALA A 89 1.10 2.44 -10.31
C ALA A 89 -0.26 2.77 -9.68
N PHE A 90 -0.28 3.36 -8.47
CA PHE A 90 -1.51 3.74 -7.78
C PHE A 90 -2.33 4.75 -8.58
N LYS A 91 -1.66 5.80 -9.08
CA LYS A 91 -2.30 6.87 -9.85
C LYS A 91 -2.88 6.34 -11.15
N LYS A 92 -2.09 5.59 -11.94
CA LYS A 92 -2.54 5.01 -13.21
C LYS A 92 -3.74 4.07 -13.02
N ASN A 93 -3.70 3.23 -11.99
CA ASN A 93 -4.78 2.29 -11.72
C ASN A 93 -6.05 3.02 -11.25
N SER A 94 -5.90 4.06 -10.42
CA SER A 94 -7.01 4.91 -9.95
C SER A 94 -7.65 5.72 -11.07
N GLU A 95 -6.84 6.34 -11.94
CA GLU A 95 -7.31 7.15 -13.07
C GLU A 95 -8.12 6.34 -14.10
N ARG A 96 -7.77 5.06 -14.27
CA ARG A 96 -8.41 4.16 -15.26
C ARG A 96 -9.44 3.23 -14.66
N ASP A 97 -9.57 3.21 -13.33
CA ASP A 97 -10.39 2.29 -12.55
C ASP A 97 -10.18 0.81 -12.96
N ARG A 98 -8.92 0.44 -13.23
CA ARG A 98 -8.49 -0.93 -13.53
C ARG A 98 -6.98 -1.11 -13.33
N ILE A 99 -6.52 -2.33 -13.12
CA ILE A 99 -5.08 -2.66 -12.99
C ILE A 99 -4.37 -2.47 -14.35
N MET A 100 -3.57 -1.41 -14.45
CA MET A 100 -2.82 -0.97 -15.65
C MET A 100 -1.33 -1.28 -15.59
N VAL A 101 -0.80 -1.51 -14.39
CA VAL A 101 0.61 -1.80 -14.13
C VAL A 101 0.71 -3.23 -13.57
N SER A 102 1.61 -4.02 -14.16
CA SER A 102 1.86 -5.39 -13.72
C SER A 102 2.63 -5.37 -12.40
N GLU A 103 2.19 -6.21 -11.46
CA GLU A 103 2.83 -6.43 -10.17
C GLU A 103 3.46 -7.84 -10.13
N PHE A 104 3.97 -8.26 -8.97
CA PHE A 104 4.71 -9.52 -8.82
C PHE A 104 3.93 -10.76 -9.31
N GLY A 105 2.68 -10.89 -8.88
CA GLY A 105 1.82 -12.04 -9.20
C GLY A 105 0.66 -11.74 -10.16
N THR A 106 0.49 -10.48 -10.58
CA THR A 106 -0.67 -10.03 -11.37
C THR A 106 -0.19 -9.27 -12.59
N LEU A 107 -0.40 -9.87 -13.76
CA LEU A 107 -0.14 -9.20 -15.03
C LEU A 107 -1.28 -8.20 -15.31
N ALA A 108 -0.91 -6.97 -15.66
CA ALA A 108 -1.87 -5.99 -16.14
C ALA A 108 -2.52 -6.51 -17.43
N MET A 109 -3.85 -6.43 -17.48
CA MET A 109 -4.58 -6.79 -18.68
C MET A 109 -4.37 -5.71 -19.75
N PRO A 110 -4.03 -6.10 -20.99
CA PRO A 110 -3.91 -5.14 -22.08
C PRO A 110 -5.25 -4.46 -22.35
N ASP A 111 -5.17 -3.19 -22.76
CA ASP A 111 -6.36 -2.38 -23.00
C ASP A 111 -7.23 -3.00 -24.12
N PRO A 112 -8.49 -3.39 -23.86
CA PRO A 112 -9.36 -4.00 -24.87
C PRO A 112 -9.65 -3.07 -26.06
N CYS A 113 -9.37 -1.76 -25.93
CA CYS A 113 -9.51 -0.79 -27.01
C CYS A 113 -8.24 -0.61 -27.86
N LYS A 114 -7.14 -1.34 -27.58
CA LYS A 114 -5.87 -1.23 -28.32
C LYS A 114 -5.58 -2.49 -29.14
N ASN A 115 -5.00 -2.30 -30.33
CA ASN A 115 -4.70 -3.37 -31.29
C ASN A 115 -3.62 -4.35 -30.77
N PHE A 116 -3.62 -5.59 -31.28
CA PHE A 116 -2.63 -6.66 -31.04
C PHE A 116 -1.15 -6.21 -31.07
N PHE A 117 -0.79 -5.25 -31.93
CA PHE A 117 0.59 -4.73 -31.99
C PHE A 117 0.98 -3.94 -30.73
N HIS A 118 0.02 -3.25 -30.10
CA HIS A 118 0.25 -2.51 -28.86
C HIS A 118 0.37 -3.44 -27.66
N GLU A 119 -0.36 -4.55 -27.68
CA GLU A 119 -0.30 -5.63 -26.70
C GLU A 119 1.08 -6.31 -26.70
N ALA A 120 1.64 -6.57 -27.89
CA ALA A 120 3.01 -7.11 -28.03
C ALA A 120 4.10 -6.13 -27.53
N ILE A 121 3.92 -4.82 -27.72
CA ILE A 121 4.85 -3.79 -27.21
C ILE A 121 4.77 -3.68 -25.69
N TYR A 122 3.57 -3.79 -25.10
CA TYR A 122 3.39 -3.74 -23.64
C TYR A 122 4.14 -4.87 -22.93
N PHE A 123 4.20 -6.05 -23.55
CA PHE A 123 4.98 -7.18 -23.03
C PHE A 123 6.50 -6.92 -23.08
N LEU A 124 6.97 -6.09 -24.01
CA LEU A 124 8.38 -5.71 -24.17
C LEU A 124 8.79 -4.53 -23.30
N ILE A 125 7.83 -3.69 -22.88
CA ILE A 125 8.02 -2.50 -22.04
C ILE A 125 7.34 -2.75 -20.69
N THR A 126 7.86 -3.70 -19.92
CA THR A 126 7.49 -3.83 -18.51
C THR A 126 8.36 -2.88 -17.69
N ASP A 127 7.90 -1.63 -17.55
CA ASP A 127 8.46 -0.76 -16.52
C ASP A 127 8.28 -1.45 -15.16
N SER A 128 9.35 -1.56 -14.39
CA SER A 128 9.28 -2.15 -13.05
C SER A 128 8.32 -1.37 -12.16
N THR A 129 7.49 -2.07 -11.39
CA THR A 129 6.54 -1.44 -10.46
C THR A 129 7.24 -0.54 -9.45
N ASP A 130 6.59 0.57 -9.11
CA ASP A 130 6.97 1.46 -8.01
C ASP A 130 6.03 1.32 -6.80
N ASN A 131 5.24 0.25 -6.75
CA ASN A 131 4.42 -0.11 -5.60
C ASN A 131 5.30 -0.54 -4.42
N ALA A 132 5.80 0.45 -3.68
CA ALA A 132 6.66 0.27 -2.53
C ALA A 132 5.87 -0.15 -1.27
N SER A 133 5.36 -1.38 -1.23
CA SER A 133 4.45 -1.91 -0.19
C SER A 133 5.15 -2.63 0.97
N VAL A 134 6.48 -2.75 0.97
CA VAL A 134 7.19 -3.66 1.88
C VAL A 134 7.65 -2.99 3.16
N SER A 135 8.48 -1.94 3.09
CA SER A 135 9.14 -1.41 4.29
C SER A 135 9.42 0.08 4.26
N PHE A 136 9.53 0.68 5.46
CA PHE A 136 10.11 2.00 5.70
C PHE A 136 11.61 1.89 5.97
N VAL A 137 12.40 2.78 5.38
CA VAL A 137 13.85 2.88 5.61
C VAL A 137 14.18 4.33 5.93
N LYS A 138 15.01 4.55 6.96
CA LYS A 138 15.56 5.87 7.29
C LYS A 138 16.97 5.99 6.73
N TYR A 139 17.18 6.98 5.88
CA TYR A 139 18.49 7.25 5.27
C TYR A 139 18.81 8.75 5.32
N LYS A 140 19.95 9.11 5.93
CA LYS A 140 20.41 10.50 6.10
C LYS A 140 19.36 11.46 6.70
N GLY A 141 18.50 10.94 7.59
CA GLY A 141 17.45 11.70 8.27
C GLY A 141 16.10 11.71 7.55
N ASP A 142 16.08 11.33 6.27
CA ASP A 142 14.86 11.21 5.47
C ASP A 142 14.24 9.82 5.59
N TYR A 143 12.92 9.74 5.40
CA TYR A 143 12.16 8.50 5.37
C TYR A 143 11.83 8.11 3.94
N TYR A 144 12.03 6.84 3.63
CA TYR A 144 11.73 6.26 2.32
C TYR A 144 10.88 5.00 2.51
N VAL A 145 10.05 4.69 1.52
CA VAL A 145 9.40 3.40 1.40
C VAL A 145 9.91 2.68 0.16
N SER A 146 10.09 1.36 0.28
CA SER A 146 10.61 0.51 -0.79
C SER A 146 9.83 -0.79 -0.92
N THR A 147 9.90 -1.38 -2.10
CA THR A 147 9.66 -2.81 -2.37
C THR A 147 10.98 -3.45 -2.86
N GLU A 148 10.91 -4.64 -3.47
CA GLU A 148 12.05 -5.37 -4.04
C GLU A 148 12.53 -4.82 -5.40
N THR A 149 12.00 -3.68 -5.84
CA THR A 149 12.43 -3.00 -7.07
C THR A 149 13.46 -1.92 -6.77
N ASN A 150 14.02 -1.33 -7.83
CA ASN A 150 14.99 -0.25 -7.73
C ASN A 150 14.35 1.09 -7.35
N PHE A 151 13.05 1.17 -7.06
CA PHE A 151 12.38 2.43 -6.77
C PHE A 151 12.09 2.59 -5.27
N MET A 152 12.44 3.76 -4.75
CA MET A 152 12.09 4.19 -3.40
C MET A 152 11.31 5.50 -3.48
N HIS A 153 10.32 5.66 -2.62
CA HIS A 153 9.58 6.92 -2.48
C HIS A 153 9.98 7.60 -1.18
N LYS A 154 10.45 8.85 -1.25
CA LYS A 154 10.62 9.69 -0.08
C LYS A 154 9.24 10.04 0.48
N VAL A 155 9.04 9.88 1.77
CA VAL A 155 7.77 10.13 2.45
C VAL A 155 8.00 11.07 3.63
N ASP A 156 7.09 12.02 3.83
CA ASP A 156 7.04 12.79 5.07
C ASP A 156 6.40 11.94 6.19
N PRO A 157 7.13 11.62 7.26
CA PRO A 157 6.64 10.75 8.33
C PRO A 157 5.50 11.39 9.13
N GLU A 158 5.33 12.72 9.12
CA GLU A 158 4.24 13.39 9.83
C GLU A 158 2.98 13.40 8.99
N SER A 159 3.03 13.77 7.71
CA SER A 159 1.84 13.83 6.83
C SER A 159 1.49 12.48 6.19
N LEU A 160 2.46 11.60 5.94
CA LEU A 160 2.40 10.42 5.05
C LEU A 160 2.34 10.76 3.55
N GLU A 161 2.62 11.99 3.14
CA GLU A 161 2.72 12.33 1.71
C GLU A 161 4.00 11.78 1.09
N SER A 162 3.87 11.22 -0.12
CA SER A 162 5.03 10.90 -0.95
C SER A 162 5.53 12.17 -1.64
N VAL A 163 6.79 12.50 -1.42
CA VAL A 163 7.42 13.75 -1.89
C VAL A 163 8.14 13.54 -3.22
N GLU A 164 8.88 12.43 -3.36
CA GLU A 164 9.79 12.21 -4.48
C GLU A 164 9.95 10.71 -4.76
N LYS A 165 9.99 10.32 -6.03
CA LYS A 165 10.40 8.98 -6.47
C LYS A 165 11.88 9.00 -6.83
N ARG A 166 12.67 8.07 -6.27
CA ARG A 166 14.10 7.92 -6.54
C ARG A 166 14.44 6.50 -6.98
N ALA A 167 15.37 6.39 -7.92
CA ALA A 167 16.04 5.13 -8.18
C ALA A 167 17.09 4.88 -7.09
N SER A 168 17.06 3.69 -6.47
CA SER A 168 18.09 3.18 -5.57
C SER A 168 19.37 2.96 -6.38
N THR A 169 20.22 3.98 -6.41
CA THR A 169 21.55 3.90 -7.02
C THR A 169 22.53 3.43 -5.95
N HIS A 170 23.32 2.41 -6.30
CA HIS A 170 24.35 1.82 -5.44
C HIS A 170 25.47 2.81 -5.15
#